data_AF-A0A258LC49-F1
#
_entry.id   AF-A0A258LC49-F1
#
_cell.length_a   1.000
_cell.length_b   1.000
_cell.length_c   1.000
_cell.angle_alpha   90.00
_cell.angle_beta   90.00
_cell.angle_gamma   90.00
#
_symmetry.space_group_name_H-M   'P 1'
#
loop_
_entity.id
_entity.type
_entity.pdbx_description
1 polymer ?
#
loop_
_entity_poly.entity_id
_entity_poly.type
_entity_poly.pdbx_seq_one_letter_code
_entity_poly.pdbx_strand_id
1 'polypeptide(L)'
;MRLKNSLWLALLALCLSACQPSQAEYAQLVEADAKSSIVSADKADNSAIVAAFHAKKSDVQVSGKGVVSKLLNDDNKGARHQKFLVKINAQQTLLFAHNIDLAPRVPLQAGDEISFYGEYVYNPKGGIIHWTHHAPPILGEVKAEFASLLQRADAIFIEELRNTIDDVS
;
A
#
# COMPACT_ATOMS: atom_id res chain seq x y z
N MET A 1 46.51 4.50 -66.36
CA MET A 1 46.02 3.11 -66.41
C MET A 1 46.43 2.37 -65.15
N ARG A 2 45.50 2.10 -64.24
CA ARG A 2 45.40 0.82 -63.52
C ARG A 2 44.06 0.77 -62.78
N LEU A 3 43.42 -0.36 -62.95
CA LEU A 3 42.04 -0.70 -62.63
C LEU A 3 41.85 -1.02 -61.14
N LYS A 4 40.60 -0.78 -60.71
CA LYS A 4 39.73 -1.60 -59.84
C LYS A 4 40.30 -2.07 -58.50
N ASN A 5 39.67 -1.61 -57.42
CA ASN A 5 39.38 -2.41 -56.21
C ASN A 5 38.18 -1.78 -55.49
N SER A 6 37.05 -1.74 -56.18
CA SER A 6 35.75 -1.36 -55.60
C SER A 6 34.91 -2.62 -55.52
N LEU A 7 35.18 -3.51 -54.54
CA LEU A 7 34.39 -4.74 -54.35
C LEU A 7 34.70 -5.46 -53.02
N TRP A 8 34.88 -4.74 -51.90
CA TRP A 8 35.02 -5.35 -50.57
C TRP A 8 34.28 -4.62 -49.44
N LEU A 9 33.31 -3.75 -49.76
CA LEU A 9 32.52 -3.01 -48.74
C LEU A 9 31.01 -3.28 -48.82
N ALA A 10 30.57 -4.35 -49.49
CA ALA A 10 29.14 -4.64 -49.69
C ALA A 10 28.69 -6.03 -49.19
N LEU A 11 29.44 -6.67 -48.29
CA LEU A 11 29.13 -8.03 -47.82
C LEU A 11 29.24 -8.23 -46.29
N LEU A 12 29.22 -7.15 -45.49
CA LEU A 12 29.21 -7.24 -44.02
C LEU A 12 27.99 -6.58 -43.37
N ALA A 13 26.89 -6.42 -44.10
CA ALA A 13 25.66 -5.78 -43.63
C ALA A 13 24.42 -6.66 -43.83
N LEU A 14 24.56 -8.00 -43.83
CA LEU A 14 23.43 -8.92 -44.08
C LEU A 14 23.31 -10.08 -43.09
N CYS A 15 23.91 -10.00 -41.89
CA CYS A 15 23.84 -11.08 -40.89
C CYS A 15 23.36 -10.68 -39.48
N LEU A 16 22.78 -9.48 -39.29
CA LEU A 16 22.27 -9.05 -37.96
C LEU A 16 20.75 -8.90 -37.87
N SER A 17 19.98 -9.11 -38.95
CA SER A 17 18.53 -8.84 -38.95
C SER A 17 17.63 -10.05 -38.65
N ALA A 18 18.17 -11.19 -38.22
CA ALA A 18 17.36 -12.40 -38.01
C ALA A 18 16.89 -12.64 -36.56
N CYS A 19 17.15 -11.73 -35.62
CA CYS A 19 16.72 -11.88 -34.24
C CYS A 19 16.23 -10.55 -33.65
N GLN A 20 15.21 -9.97 -34.27
CA GLN A 20 14.42 -8.93 -33.61
C GLN A 20 13.01 -9.49 -33.43
N PRO A 21 12.55 -9.67 -32.17
CA PRO A 21 11.18 -10.08 -31.91
C PRO A 21 10.24 -9.11 -32.61
N SER A 22 9.16 -9.63 -33.18
CA SER A 22 8.21 -8.80 -33.91
C SER A 22 7.58 -7.75 -32.98
N GLN A 23 7.19 -6.59 -33.49
CA GLN A 23 6.48 -5.58 -32.70
C GLN A 23 5.21 -6.15 -32.02
N ALA A 24 4.62 -7.21 -32.59
CA ALA A 24 3.48 -7.92 -32.02
C ALA A 24 3.84 -8.73 -30.75
N GLU A 25 5.02 -9.35 -30.69
CA GLU A 25 5.52 -10.04 -29.48
C GLU A 25 5.83 -9.04 -28.36
N TYR A 26 6.42 -7.89 -28.69
CA TYR A 26 6.64 -6.83 -27.71
C TYR A 26 5.32 -6.31 -27.14
N ALA A 27 4.30 -6.09 -27.97
CA ALA A 27 2.99 -5.64 -27.52
C ALA A 27 2.31 -6.65 -26.57
N GLN A 28 2.42 -7.96 -26.85
CA GLN A 28 1.86 -8.99 -25.98
C GLN A 28 2.56 -9.11 -24.63
N LEU A 29 3.89 -8.87 -24.57
CA LEU A 29 4.63 -8.87 -23.31
C LEU A 29 4.27 -7.67 -22.43
N VAL A 30 4.06 -6.49 -23.03
CA VAL A 30 3.66 -5.28 -22.30
C VAL A 30 2.21 -5.39 -21.81
N GLU A 31 1.31 -5.97 -22.61
CA GLU A 31 -0.08 -6.16 -22.21
C GLU A 31 -0.25 -7.27 -21.15
N ALA A 32 0.57 -8.32 -21.19
CA ALA A 32 0.58 -9.37 -20.17
C ALA A 32 1.14 -8.88 -18.83
N ASP A 33 2.18 -8.05 -18.84
CA ASP A 33 2.74 -7.46 -17.61
C ASP A 33 1.81 -6.39 -17.01
N ALA A 34 1.18 -5.58 -17.86
CA ALA A 34 0.12 -4.65 -17.45
C ALA A 34 -1.10 -5.42 -16.89
N LYS A 35 -1.61 -6.46 -17.55
CA LYS A 35 -2.71 -7.28 -17.00
C LYS A 35 -2.32 -8.02 -15.72
N SER A 36 -1.10 -8.56 -15.62
CA SER A 36 -0.61 -9.26 -14.43
C SER A 36 -0.49 -8.34 -13.21
N SER A 37 -0.07 -7.09 -13.42
CA SER A 37 0.00 -6.07 -12.39
C SER A 37 -1.37 -5.49 -12.00
N ILE A 38 -2.35 -5.42 -12.92
CA ILE A 38 -3.73 -5.01 -12.58
C ILE A 38 -4.46 -6.13 -11.81
N VAL A 39 -4.22 -7.41 -12.12
CA VAL A 39 -4.90 -8.55 -11.47
C VAL A 39 -4.34 -8.84 -10.07
N SER A 40 -3.11 -8.46 -9.77
CA SER A 40 -2.48 -8.66 -8.44
C SER A 40 -2.82 -7.55 -7.44
N ALA A 41 -3.22 -6.36 -7.90
CA ALA A 41 -3.54 -5.23 -7.04
C ALA A 41 -4.92 -5.35 -6.34
N ASP A 42 -5.78 -6.27 -6.80
CA ASP A 42 -7.18 -6.33 -6.36
C ASP A 42 -7.47 -7.33 -5.22
N LYS A 43 -6.46 -8.10 -4.79
CA LYS A 43 -6.52 -8.92 -3.58
C LYS A 43 -5.62 -8.33 -2.49
N ALA A 44 -6.12 -7.30 -1.81
CA ALA A 44 -5.67 -7.05 -0.45
C ALA A 44 -6.07 -8.26 0.41
N ASP A 45 -5.13 -9.19 0.58
CA ASP A 45 -5.25 -10.36 1.43
C ASP A 45 -4.78 -10.01 2.86
N ASN A 46 -5.56 -10.38 3.86
CA ASN A 46 -5.29 -10.07 5.26
C ASN A 46 -4.14 -10.92 5.86
N SER A 47 -3.46 -11.73 5.05
CA SER A 47 -2.40 -12.66 5.49
C SER A 47 -1.23 -11.97 6.18
N ALA A 48 -0.80 -10.79 5.72
CA ALA A 48 0.25 -10.01 6.37
C ALA A 48 -0.14 -9.60 7.80
N ILE A 49 -1.40 -9.23 8.01
CA ILE A 49 -1.96 -8.83 9.31
C ILE A 49 -2.05 -10.03 10.25
N VAL A 50 -2.53 -11.17 9.73
CA VAL A 50 -2.61 -12.43 10.49
C VAL A 50 -1.20 -12.88 10.91
N ALA A 51 -0.23 -12.82 10.01
CA ALA A 51 1.16 -13.16 10.30
C ALA A 51 1.77 -12.23 11.36
N ALA A 52 1.53 -10.91 11.27
CA ALA A 52 2.00 -9.95 12.25
C ALA A 52 1.39 -10.19 13.64
N PHE A 53 0.10 -10.52 13.72
CA PHE A 53 -0.56 -10.88 14.97
C PHE A 53 0.05 -12.13 15.62
N HIS A 54 0.21 -13.21 14.87
CA HIS A 54 0.83 -14.44 15.38
C HIS A 54 2.27 -14.24 15.84
N ALA A 55 3.03 -13.41 15.12
CA ALA A 55 4.40 -13.08 15.45
C ALA A 55 4.53 -12.00 16.55
N LYS A 56 3.41 -11.45 17.05
CA LYS A 56 3.38 -10.30 17.97
C LYS A 56 4.23 -9.13 17.51
N LYS A 57 4.22 -8.87 16.19
CA LYS A 57 5.00 -7.80 15.56
C LYS A 57 4.16 -6.55 15.44
N SER A 58 4.77 -5.41 15.74
CA SER A 58 4.24 -4.08 15.46
C SER A 58 5.05 -3.43 14.33
N ASP A 59 4.63 -2.24 13.93
CA ASP A 59 5.31 -1.41 12.94
C ASP A 59 5.37 -2.13 11.56
N VAL A 60 4.29 -2.85 11.22
CA VAL A 60 4.18 -3.61 9.98
C VAL A 60 3.24 -2.89 9.02
N GLN A 61 3.75 -2.45 7.87
CA GLN A 61 2.91 -1.90 6.82
C GLN A 61 2.04 -2.99 6.18
N VAL A 62 0.74 -2.76 6.12
CA VAL A 62 -0.25 -3.73 5.62
C VAL A 62 -1.27 -3.07 4.71
N SER A 63 -1.83 -3.87 3.80
CA SER A 63 -3.11 -3.59 3.16
C SER A 63 -4.08 -4.70 3.53
N GLY A 64 -5.38 -4.42 3.50
CA GLY A 64 -6.39 -5.42 3.84
C GLY A 64 -7.79 -5.01 3.44
N LYS A 65 -8.73 -5.94 3.65
CA LYS A 65 -10.18 -5.71 3.51
C LYS A 65 -10.89 -6.23 4.74
N GLY A 66 -12.03 -5.64 5.08
CA GLY A 66 -12.83 -6.12 6.18
C GLY A 66 -14.17 -5.41 6.29
N VAL A 67 -14.98 -5.85 7.25
CA VAL A 67 -16.31 -5.30 7.50
C VAL A 67 -16.30 -4.53 8.80
N VAL A 68 -16.79 -3.29 8.78
CA VAL A 68 -16.97 -2.47 9.99
C VAL A 68 -18.01 -3.14 10.88
N SER A 69 -17.55 -3.68 12.00
CA SER A 69 -18.40 -4.39 12.97
C SER A 69 -19.03 -3.45 13.99
N LYS A 70 -18.36 -2.34 14.33
CA LYS A 70 -18.83 -1.38 15.33
C LYS A 70 -18.14 -0.02 15.19
N LEU A 71 -18.91 1.05 15.31
CA LEU A 71 -18.37 2.40 15.55
C LEU A 71 -18.20 2.60 17.05
N LEU A 72 -17.07 3.19 17.47
CA LEU A 72 -16.80 3.53 18.86
C LEU A 72 -16.92 5.05 19.05
N ASN A 73 -17.01 5.49 20.30
CA ASN A 73 -16.87 6.91 20.61
C ASN A 73 -15.48 7.40 20.19
N ASP A 74 -15.42 8.64 19.73
CA ASP A 74 -14.15 9.28 19.41
C ASP A 74 -13.25 9.32 20.63
N ASP A 75 -11.96 9.10 20.39
CA ASP A 75 -10.95 9.52 21.34
C ASP A 75 -10.76 11.03 21.22
N ASN A 76 -10.85 11.73 22.35
CA ASN A 76 -10.63 13.17 22.42
C ASN A 76 -9.52 13.53 23.43
N LYS A 77 -8.76 12.53 23.89
CA LYS A 77 -7.54 12.76 24.66
C LYS A 77 -6.38 12.89 23.67
N GLY A 78 -5.56 13.93 23.82
CA GLY A 78 -4.49 14.20 22.86
C GLY A 78 -5.03 14.53 21.47
N ALA A 79 -4.41 13.95 20.43
CA ALA A 79 -4.95 14.05 19.08
C ALA A 79 -6.28 13.30 18.98
N ARG A 80 -7.27 13.86 18.28
CA ARG A 80 -8.60 13.29 18.20
C ARG A 80 -8.64 12.14 17.21
N HIS A 81 -9.27 11.04 17.60
CA HIS A 81 -9.39 9.84 16.77
C HIS A 81 -10.83 9.37 16.63
N GLN A 82 -11.28 9.18 15.39
CA GLN A 82 -12.41 8.33 15.11
C GLN A 82 -11.98 6.88 15.30
N LYS A 83 -12.67 6.17 16.21
CA LYS A 83 -12.38 4.76 16.51
C LYS A 83 -13.49 3.85 15.98
N PHE A 84 -13.11 2.74 15.37
CA PHE A 84 -14.06 1.72 14.90
C PHE A 84 -13.40 0.35 14.83
N LEU A 85 -14.22 -0.71 14.87
CA LEU A 85 -13.77 -2.09 14.84
C LEU A 85 -14.06 -2.71 13.48
N VAL A 86 -13.06 -3.37 12.89
CA VAL A 86 -13.17 -4.01 11.57
C VAL A 86 -12.86 -5.49 11.69
N LYS A 87 -13.80 -6.34 11.29
CA LYS A 87 -13.62 -7.78 11.22
C LYS A 87 -12.96 -8.15 9.90
N ILE A 88 -11.77 -8.76 9.97
CA ILE A 88 -10.98 -9.13 8.79
C ILE A 88 -11.04 -10.63 8.47
N ASN A 89 -11.44 -11.46 9.44
CA ASN A 89 -11.73 -12.88 9.29
C ASN A 89 -12.58 -13.38 10.48
N ALA A 90 -12.82 -14.69 10.60
CA ALA A 90 -13.68 -15.23 11.66
C ALA A 90 -13.11 -15.05 13.08
N GLN A 91 -11.79 -14.91 13.24
CA GLN A 91 -11.09 -14.92 14.52
C GLN A 91 -10.45 -13.57 14.90
N GLN A 92 -10.29 -12.64 13.94
CA GLN A 92 -9.53 -11.41 14.15
C GLN A 92 -10.37 -10.18 13.81
N THR A 93 -10.39 -9.26 14.77
CA THR A 93 -10.98 -7.92 14.66
C THR A 93 -9.88 -6.90 14.97
N LEU A 94 -9.81 -5.85 14.16
CA LEU A 94 -8.83 -4.78 14.29
C LEU A 94 -9.50 -3.54 14.86
N LEU A 95 -8.80 -2.82 15.73
CA LEU A 95 -9.18 -1.46 16.11
C LEU A 95 -8.56 -0.47 15.12
N PHE A 96 -9.38 0.35 14.49
CA PHE A 96 -8.92 1.46 13.67
C PHE A 96 -8.90 2.74 14.51
N ALA A 97 -7.79 3.48 14.46
CA ALA A 97 -7.63 4.79 15.07
C ALA A 97 -7.30 5.82 13.98
N HIS A 98 -8.33 6.51 13.49
CA HIS A 98 -8.23 7.48 12.40
C HIS A 98 -8.16 8.90 12.96
N ASN A 99 -7.07 9.61 12.69
CA ASN A 99 -6.84 10.94 13.24
C ASN A 99 -7.71 11.99 12.54
N ILE A 100 -8.74 12.47 13.24
CA ILE A 100 -9.72 13.44 12.71
C ILE A 100 -9.28 14.90 12.84
N ASP A 101 -8.12 15.15 13.45
CA ASP A 101 -7.49 16.48 13.41
C ASP A 101 -6.70 16.67 12.11
N LEU A 102 -6.11 15.59 11.59
CA LEU A 102 -5.30 15.62 10.37
C LEU A 102 -6.13 15.47 9.10
N ALA A 103 -7.29 14.84 9.18
CA ALA A 103 -8.16 14.68 8.02
C ALA A 103 -9.63 14.44 8.39
N PRO A 104 -10.55 14.61 7.42
CA PRO A 104 -11.97 14.50 7.70
C PRO A 104 -12.38 13.10 8.16
N ARG A 105 -13.28 13.05 9.14
CA ARG A 105 -13.98 11.85 9.58
C ARG A 105 -14.50 11.03 8.40
N VAL A 106 -14.30 9.72 8.46
CA VAL A 106 -14.85 8.79 7.45
C VAL A 106 -16.33 8.53 7.76
N PRO A 107 -17.26 8.75 6.79
CA PRO A 107 -18.69 8.53 6.99
C PRO A 107 -19.03 7.03 6.92
N LEU A 108 -18.60 6.26 7.92
CA LEU A 108 -18.80 4.81 8.02
C LEU A 108 -20.05 4.46 8.83
N GLN A 109 -20.59 3.27 8.55
CA GLN A 109 -21.64 2.60 9.28
C GLN A 109 -21.25 1.15 9.58
N ALA A 110 -21.89 0.54 10.58
CA ALA A 110 -21.70 -0.88 10.82
C ALA A 110 -22.29 -1.69 9.64
N GLY A 111 -21.52 -2.65 9.14
CA GLY A 111 -21.83 -3.43 7.94
C GLY A 111 -21.08 -2.98 6.69
N ASP A 112 -20.45 -1.80 6.70
CA ASP A 112 -19.68 -1.32 5.55
C ASP A 112 -18.46 -2.22 5.29
N GLU A 113 -18.25 -2.61 4.04
CA GLU A 113 -17.00 -3.21 3.60
C GLU A 113 -15.99 -2.12 3.26
N ILE A 114 -14.79 -2.23 3.80
CA ILE A 114 -13.70 -1.29 3.56
C ILE A 114 -12.46 -2.02 3.04
N SER A 115 -11.71 -1.33 2.19
CA SER A 115 -10.31 -1.66 1.90
C SER A 115 -9.43 -0.59 2.55
N PHE A 116 -8.29 -0.99 3.09
CA PHE A 116 -7.41 -0.09 3.81
C PHE A 116 -5.94 -0.37 3.54
N TYR A 117 -5.11 0.64 3.79
CA TYR A 117 -3.66 0.58 3.81
C TYR A 117 -3.19 1.40 5.00
N GLY A 118 -2.35 0.82 5.84
CA GLY A 118 -1.89 1.44 7.08
C GLY A 118 -0.82 0.60 7.78
N GLU A 119 -0.39 1.07 8.94
CA GLU A 119 0.53 0.35 9.82
C GLU A 119 -0.25 -0.43 10.87
N TYR A 120 0.17 -1.68 11.04
CA TYR A 120 -0.33 -2.60 12.05
C TYR A 120 0.54 -2.54 13.30
N VAL A 121 -0.12 -2.38 14.45
CA VAL A 121 0.49 -2.47 15.79
C VAL A 121 -0.16 -3.62 16.55
N TYR A 122 0.67 -4.49 17.13
CA TYR A 122 0.18 -5.62 17.89
C TYR A 122 -0.50 -5.18 19.19
N ASN A 123 -1.67 -5.76 19.46
CA ASN A 123 -2.25 -5.84 20.80
C ASN A 123 -2.89 -7.24 20.98
N PRO A 124 -3.12 -7.70 22.22
CA PRO A 124 -3.71 -9.02 22.45
C PRO A 124 -5.17 -9.16 21.99
N LYS A 125 -5.82 -8.06 21.57
CA LYS A 125 -7.21 -8.02 21.11
C LYS A 125 -7.38 -8.13 19.59
N GLY A 126 -6.29 -8.33 18.85
CA GLY A 126 -6.30 -8.54 17.40
C GLY A 126 -5.46 -7.54 16.61
N GLY A 127 -5.03 -6.46 17.25
CA GLY A 127 -4.17 -5.42 16.68
C GLY A 127 -4.91 -4.11 16.37
N ILE A 128 -4.11 -3.07 16.16
CA ILE A 128 -4.54 -1.72 15.85
C ILE A 128 -4.05 -1.38 14.44
N ILE A 129 -4.90 -0.74 13.64
CA ILE A 129 -4.50 -0.08 12.39
C ILE A 129 -4.50 1.42 12.64
N HIS A 130 -3.34 2.03 12.42
CA HIS A 130 -3.20 3.47 12.25
C HIS A 130 -2.60 3.76 10.87
N TRP A 131 -2.68 5.01 10.43
CA TRP A 131 -2.69 5.43 9.01
C TRP A 131 -3.91 4.97 8.23
N THR A 132 -4.75 5.94 7.91
CA THR A 132 -5.77 5.86 6.85
C THR A 132 -5.69 7.08 5.92
N HIS A 133 -4.55 7.79 5.94
CA HIS A 133 -4.33 9.03 5.18
C HIS A 133 -3.11 8.90 4.26
N HIS A 134 -3.27 8.10 3.20
CA HIS A 134 -2.75 8.28 1.84
C HIS A 134 -2.37 6.95 1.16
N ALA A 135 -2.97 6.72 -0.01
CA ALA A 135 -2.29 6.15 -1.17
C ALA A 135 -2.90 6.77 -2.44
N PRO A 136 -2.14 7.08 -3.50
CA PRO A 136 -0.92 7.89 -3.63
C PRO A 136 -1.23 9.37 -4.01
N PRO A 137 -0.25 10.29 -4.08
CA PRO A 137 -0.40 11.51 -4.88
C PRO A 137 -0.59 11.12 -6.35
N ILE A 138 -1.59 11.71 -7.00
CA ILE A 138 -1.62 11.81 -8.46
C ILE A 138 -0.33 12.55 -8.88
N LEU A 139 0.34 12.06 -9.92
CA LEU A 139 1.51 12.66 -10.59
C LEU A 139 1.44 14.20 -10.60
N GLY A 140 2.36 14.84 -9.90
CA GLY A 140 2.53 16.28 -9.87
C GLY A 140 3.53 16.69 -8.81
N GLU A 141 4.51 17.51 -9.19
CA GLU A 141 5.67 17.89 -8.37
C GLU A 141 5.26 18.50 -7.02
N VAL A 142 5.27 17.69 -5.97
CA VAL A 142 5.45 18.20 -4.61
C VAL A 142 6.93 18.08 -4.30
N LYS A 143 7.57 19.22 -3.99
CA LYS A 143 8.99 19.27 -3.66
C LYS A 143 9.29 18.27 -2.54
N ALA A 144 10.28 17.39 -2.77
CA ALA A 144 10.67 16.29 -1.89
C ALA A 144 10.94 16.70 -0.43
N GLU A 145 11.27 17.96 -0.19
CA GLU A 145 11.49 18.52 1.15
C GLU A 145 10.23 18.60 2.02
N PHE A 146 9.03 18.74 1.44
CA PHE A 146 7.77 18.69 2.19
C PHE A 146 7.26 17.25 2.40
N ALA A 147 7.71 16.29 1.59
CA ALA A 147 7.39 14.87 1.79
C ALA A 147 7.91 14.37 3.15
N SER A 148 9.03 14.91 3.62
CA SER A 148 9.59 14.59 4.94
C SER A 148 8.80 15.19 6.11
N LEU A 149 8.12 16.33 5.92
CA LEU A 149 7.24 16.95 6.93
C LEU A 149 5.86 16.27 6.97
N LEU A 150 5.39 15.76 5.83
CA LEU A 150 4.20 14.91 5.73
C LEU A 150 4.46 13.47 6.24
N GLN A 151 5.68 12.95 6.10
CA GLN A 151 6.12 11.68 6.72
C GLN A 151 6.40 11.79 8.22
N ARG A 152 6.67 13.00 8.74
CA ARG A 152 7.05 13.22 10.14
C ARG A 152 5.90 13.62 11.06
N ALA A 153 4.66 13.62 10.57
CA ALA A 153 3.50 13.86 11.42
C ALA A 153 3.17 12.67 12.37
N ASP A 154 3.83 11.51 12.25
CA ASP A 154 3.39 10.26 12.91
C ASP A 154 4.35 9.64 13.94
N ALA A 155 5.34 10.38 14.48
CA ALA A 155 6.12 9.88 15.61
C ALA A 155 5.46 10.14 16.98
N ILE A 156 4.65 11.21 17.09
CA ILE A 156 3.98 11.58 18.36
C ILE A 156 2.77 10.66 18.62
N PHE A 157 2.15 10.13 17.55
CA PHE A 157 0.92 9.34 17.62
C PHE A 157 1.14 7.87 18.02
N ILE A 158 2.24 7.25 17.58
CA ILE A 158 2.51 5.82 17.84
C ILE A 158 2.73 5.56 19.33
N GLU A 159 3.46 6.43 20.05
CA GLU A 159 3.70 6.26 21.49
C GLU A 159 2.40 6.44 22.30
N GLU A 160 1.50 7.35 21.89
CA GLU A 160 0.19 7.51 22.54
C GLU A 160 -0.70 6.28 22.34
N LEU A 161 -0.70 5.68 21.13
CA LEU A 161 -1.39 4.42 20.85
C LEU A 161 -0.79 3.22 21.56
N ARG A 162 0.55 3.14 21.64
CA ARG A 162 1.25 2.09 22.39
C ARG A 162 0.86 2.13 23.87
N ASN A 163 0.76 3.32 24.45
CA ASN A 163 0.29 3.50 25.84
C ASN A 163 -1.20 3.21 26.01
N THR A 164 -2.03 3.37 24.97
CA THR A 164 -3.46 2.99 25.04
C THR A 164 -3.67 1.47 24.94
N ILE A 165 -2.67 0.68 24.55
CA ILE A 165 -2.74 -0.80 24.59
C ILE A 165 -2.89 -1.29 26.04
N ASP A 166 -2.27 -0.60 27.00
CA ASP A 166 -2.26 -1.00 28.41
C ASP A 166 -3.59 -0.73 29.13
N ASP A 167 -4.34 0.30 28.70
CA ASP A 167 -5.58 0.76 29.35
C ASP A 167 -6.86 0.01 28.92
N VAL A 168 -6.78 -0.89 27.94
CA VAL A 168 -7.95 -1.68 27.50
C VAL A 168 -8.08 -3.01 28.24
N SER A 169 -7.60 -3.13 29.49
CA SER A 169 -7.79 -4.36 30.30
C SER A 169 -9.25 -4.63 30.67
#